data_AF-A0A842NRH5-F1
#
_entry.id   AF-A0A842NRH5-F1
#
_cell.length_a   1.000
_cell.length_b   1.000
_cell.length_c   1.000
_cell.angle_alpha   90.00
_cell.angle_beta   90.00
_cell.angle_gamma   90.00
#
_symmetry.space_group_name_H-M   'P 1'
#
loop_
_entity.id
_entity.type
_entity.pdbx_description
1 polymer ?
#
loop_
_entity_poly.entity_id
_entity_poly.type
_entity_poly.pdbx_seq_one_letter_code
_entity_poly.pdbx_strand_id
1 'polypeptide(L)'
;MTKIALIGFGVVGQGFARVLSQKQQELKENYGLDAQLVAISGRSKGSLMVEEGIDLEKLLASFDKNGTVESYPAGIKGLDSIQTIKESGADVVVEV
;
A
#
# COMPACT_ATOMS: atom_id res chain seq x y z
N MET A 1 -1.24 11.35 -10.45
CA MET A 1 -1.34 10.61 -9.17
C MET A 1 -0.12 9.73 -9.10
N THR A 2 0.72 9.89 -8.07
CA THR A 2 1.98 9.17 -7.90
C THR A 2 1.68 7.79 -7.32
N LYS A 3 1.95 6.73 -8.07
CA LYS A 3 1.73 5.34 -7.66
C LYS A 3 2.89 4.87 -6.78
N ILE A 4 2.55 4.32 -5.62
CA ILE A 4 3.52 3.83 -4.63
C ILE A 4 3.38 2.32 -4.46
N ALA A 5 4.50 1.61 -4.49
CA ALA A 5 4.62 0.25 -4.00
C ALA A 5 5.34 0.26 -2.64
N LEU A 6 4.79 -0.44 -1.65
CA LEU A 6 5.33 -0.51 -0.30
C LEU A 6 5.86 -1.91 -0.01
N ILE A 7 7.17 -2.03 0.19
CA ILE A 7 7.82 -3.26 0.61
C ILE A 7 7.99 -3.21 2.13
N GLY A 8 7.31 -4.11 2.82
CA GLY A 8 7.19 -4.12 4.28
C GLY A 8 5.84 -3.58 4.76
N PHE A 9 5.13 -4.37 5.58
CA PHE A 9 3.87 -3.96 6.24
C PHE A 9 3.87 -4.25 7.74
N GLY A 10 5.04 -4.02 8.36
CA GLY A 10 5.22 -4.02 9.82
C GLY A 10 4.72 -2.72 10.45
N VAL A 11 5.23 -2.38 11.63
CA VAL A 11 4.81 -1.16 12.37
C VAL A 11 5.01 0.11 11.52
N VAL A 12 6.17 0.25 10.86
CA VAL A 12 6.48 1.43 10.03
C VAL A 12 5.57 1.49 8.79
N GLY A 13 5.45 0.38 8.05
CA GLY A 13 4.60 0.34 6.85
C GLY A 13 3.12 0.60 7.14
N GLN A 14 2.61 0.08 8.26
CA GLN A 14 1.25 0.38 8.73
C GLN A 14 1.10 1.85 9.13
N GLY A 15 2.08 2.41 9.85
CA GLY A 15 2.10 3.83 10.19
C GLY A 15 2.11 4.72 8.96
N PHE A 16 2.93 4.39 7.96
CA PHE A 16 2.98 5.07 6.68
C PHE A 16 1.62 5.05 5.98
N ALA A 17 0.97 3.89 5.86
CA ALA A 17 -0.35 3.77 5.25
C ALA A 17 -1.43 4.59 5.99
N ARG A 18 -1.41 4.60 7.34
CA ARG A 18 -2.35 5.41 8.14
C ARG A 18 -2.13 6.90 7.93
N VAL A 19 -0.89 7.37 7.96
CA VAL A 19 -0.56 8.79 7.74
C VAL A 19 -0.95 9.21 6.32
N LEU A 20 -0.65 8.38 5.32
CA LEU A 20 -1.03 8.64 3.94
C LEU A 20 -2.55 8.75 3.77
N SER A 21 -3.31 7.86 4.42
CA SER A 21 -4.78 7.91 4.43
C SER A 21 -5.32 9.18 5.11
N GLN A 22 -4.75 9.56 6.27
CA GLN A 22 -5.22 10.70 7.07
C GLN A 22 -4.85 12.06 6.48
N LYS A 23 -3.69 12.15 5.83
CA LYS A 23 -3.13 13.41 5.32
C LYS A 23 -3.23 13.55 3.81
N GLN A 24 -3.98 12.70 3.10
CA GLN A 24 -4.05 12.73 1.64
C GLN A 24 -4.41 14.12 1.10
N GLN A 25 -5.43 14.78 1.67
CA GLN A 25 -5.83 16.12 1.25
C GLN A 25 -4.76 17.17 1.55
N GLU A 26 -4.19 17.16 2.76
CA GLU A 26 -3.11 18.07 3.17
C GLU A 26 -1.88 17.92 2.27
N LEU A 27 -1.50 16.69 1.91
CA LEU A 27 -0.37 16.39 1.03
C LEU A 27 -0.62 16.94 -0.39
N LYS A 28 -1.84 16.80 -0.90
CA LYS A 28 -2.22 17.31 -2.22
C LYS A 28 -2.26 18.84 -2.25
N GLU A 29 -2.84 19.48 -1.24
CA GLU A 29 -3.01 20.94 -1.19
C GLU A 29 -1.69 21.66 -0.93
N ASN A 30 -0.88 21.19 0.03
CA ASN A 30 0.33 21.91 0.45
C ASN A 30 1.58 21.54 -0.36
N TYR A 31 1.62 20.34 -0.94
CA TYR A 31 2.81 19.83 -1.62
C TYR A 31 2.54 19.33 -3.04
N GLY A 32 1.30 19.37 -3.53
CA GLY A 32 0.93 18.83 -4.85
C GLY A 32 1.04 17.29 -4.92
N LEU A 33 1.21 16.61 -3.78
CA LEU A 33 1.42 15.17 -3.75
C LEU A 33 0.07 14.45 -3.69
N ASP A 34 -0.38 13.99 -4.86
CA ASP A 34 -1.53 13.10 -4.99
C ASP A 34 -1.04 11.64 -5.05
N ALA A 35 -0.77 11.05 -3.90
CA ALA A 35 -0.18 9.71 -3.77
C ALA A 35 -1.22 8.61 -3.59
N GLN A 36 -1.00 7.48 -4.26
CA GLN A 36 -1.87 6.32 -4.23
C GLN A 36 -1.06 5.05 -4.04
N LEU A 37 -1.40 4.24 -3.05
CA LEU A 37 -0.77 2.95 -2.84
C LEU A 37 -1.37 1.93 -3.82
N VAL A 38 -0.53 1.30 -4.66
CA VAL A 38 -0.97 0.32 -5.65
C VAL A 38 -0.51 -1.09 -5.33
N ALA A 39 0.55 -1.23 -4.52
CA ALA A 39 1.01 -2.53 -4.10
C ALA A 39 1.64 -2.52 -2.70
N ILE A 40 1.54 -3.65 -2.02
CA ILE A 40 2.17 -3.94 -0.73
C ILE A 40 2.75 -5.35 -0.79
N SER A 41 4.00 -5.54 -0.34
CA SER A 41 4.56 -6.88 -0.13
C SER A 41 5.24 -6.96 1.23
N GLY A 42 4.68 -7.76 2.14
CA GLY A 42 5.22 -7.98 3.47
C GLY A 42 5.56 -9.44 3.70
N ARG A 43 6.80 -9.72 4.10
CA ARG A 43 7.31 -11.10 4.33
C ARG A 43 6.38 -12.00 5.16
N SER A 44 5.79 -11.47 6.23
CA SER A 44 4.88 -12.22 7.12
C SER A 44 3.43 -11.76 7.06
N LYS A 45 3.14 -10.70 6.29
CA LYS A 45 1.82 -10.06 6.22
C LYS A 45 1.12 -10.29 4.88
N GLY A 46 1.77 -11.00 3.96
CA GLY A 46 1.28 -11.28 2.62
C GLY A 46 1.52 -10.12 1.66
N SER A 47 1.00 -10.24 0.46
CA SER A 47 1.08 -9.19 -0.55
C SER A 47 -0.25 -8.88 -1.22
N LEU A 48 -0.34 -7.67 -1.75
CA LEU A 48 -1.53 -7.16 -2.40
C LEU A 48 -1.11 -6.21 -3.51
N MET A 49 -1.65 -6.38 -4.71
CA MET A 49 -1.51 -5.44 -5.82
C MET A 49 -2.88 -5.12 -6.42
N VAL A 50 -3.19 -3.84 -6.57
CA VAL A 50 -4.41 -3.32 -7.21
C VAL A 50 -3.97 -2.21 -8.18
N GLU A 51 -4.09 -2.46 -9.48
CA GLU A 51 -3.59 -1.54 -10.52
C GLU A 51 -4.24 -0.14 -10.47
N GLU A 52 -5.53 -0.13 -10.13
CA GLU A 52 -6.37 1.07 -9.94
C GLU A 52 -6.15 1.75 -8.56
N GLY A 53 -5.33 1.13 -7.71
CA GLY A 53 -5.01 1.58 -6.37
C GLY A 53 -5.84 0.97 -5.25
N ILE A 54 -5.28 1.05 -4.06
CA ILE A 54 -5.80 0.44 -2.84
C ILE A 54 -6.54 1.49 -2.02
N ASP A 55 -7.79 1.21 -1.70
CA ASP A 55 -8.54 1.96 -0.69
C ASP A 55 -7.91 1.74 0.69
N LEU A 56 -7.21 2.74 1.20
CA LEU A 56 -6.42 2.65 2.43
C LEU A 56 -7.30 2.42 3.66
N GLU A 57 -8.48 3.05 3.74
CA GLU A 57 -9.39 2.86 4.87
C GLU A 57 -9.89 1.42 4.93
N LYS A 58 -10.34 0.87 3.79
CA LYS A 58 -10.78 -0.53 3.71
C LYS A 58 -9.63 -1.51 3.96
N LEU A 59 -8.44 -1.22 3.45
CA LEU A 59 -7.24 -2.02 3.71
C LEU A 59 -6.93 -2.09 5.20
N LEU A 60 -6.82 -0.94 5.86
CA LEU A 60 -6.48 -0.86 7.28
C LEU A 60 -7.57 -1.53 8.13
N ALA A 61 -8.85 -1.31 7.83
CA ALA A 61 -9.94 -1.95 8.55
C ALA A 61 -9.97 -3.49 8.39
N SER A 62 -9.63 -4.00 7.20
CA SER A 62 -9.51 -5.45 6.97
C SER A 62 -8.26 -6.02 7.65
N PHE A 63 -7.14 -5.32 7.56
CA PHE A 63 -5.87 -5.72 8.18
C PHE A 63 -5.97 -5.77 9.70
N ASP A 64 -6.60 -4.78 10.34
CA ASP A 64 -6.73 -4.70 11.80
C ASP A 64 -7.54 -5.89 12.36
N LYS A 65 -8.42 -6.50 11.55
CA LYS A 65 -9.20 -7.69 11.93
C LYS A 65 -8.48 -9.01 11.66
N ASN A 66 -7.74 -9.09 10.54
CA ASN A 66 -7.24 -10.37 10.01
C ASN A 66 -5.71 -10.52 10.11
N GLY A 67 -4.98 -9.43 10.32
CA GLY A 67 -3.52 -9.43 10.47
C GLY A 67 -2.73 -9.65 9.19
N THR A 68 -3.36 -9.60 8.01
CA THR A 68 -2.74 -9.76 6.68
C THR A 68 -3.33 -8.78 5.68
N VAL A 69 -2.54 -8.34 4.69
CA VAL A 69 -3.05 -7.50 3.58
C VAL A 69 -3.84 -8.30 2.55
N GLU A 70 -3.73 -9.63 2.58
CA GLU A 70 -4.43 -10.52 1.66
C GLU A 70 -5.93 -10.59 1.93
N SER A 71 -6.37 -10.20 3.14
CA SER A 71 -7.80 -10.11 3.48
C SER A 71 -8.53 -8.95 2.78
N TYR A 72 -7.83 -8.11 2.02
CA TYR A 72 -8.48 -7.14 1.14
C TYR A 72 -9.22 -7.88 0.01
N PRO A 73 -10.49 -7.56 -0.28
CA PRO A 73 -11.39 -8.42 -1.08
C PRO A 73 -11.02 -8.53 -2.57
N ALA A 74 -10.17 -7.63 -3.08
CA ALA A 74 -9.77 -7.58 -4.47
C ALA A 74 -8.24 -7.57 -4.61
N GLY A 75 -7.78 -7.62 -5.87
CA GLY A 75 -6.36 -7.52 -6.21
C GLY A 75 -5.62 -8.85 -6.22
N ILE A 76 -4.43 -8.80 -6.79
CA ILE A 76 -3.52 -9.94 -6.93
C ILE A 76 -2.75 -10.13 -5.62
N LYS A 77 -2.60 -11.38 -5.17
CA LYS A 77 -1.93 -11.77 -3.93
C LYS A 77 -0.75 -12.71 -4.24
N GLY A 78 0.09 -12.96 -3.23
CA GLY A 78 1.17 -13.95 -3.32
C GLY A 78 2.39 -13.53 -4.13
N LEU A 79 2.47 -12.26 -4.56
CA LEU A 79 3.67 -11.69 -5.15
C LEU A 79 4.77 -11.48 -4.10
N ASP A 80 6.00 -11.89 -4.41
CA ASP A 80 7.16 -11.51 -3.61
C ASP A 80 7.55 -10.03 -3.81
N SER A 81 8.53 -9.53 -3.05
CA SER A 81 8.96 -8.14 -3.13
C SER A 81 9.50 -7.76 -4.51
N ILE A 82 10.24 -8.66 -5.17
CA ILE A 82 10.86 -8.39 -6.47
C ILE A 82 9.81 -8.38 -7.58
N GLN A 83 8.85 -9.31 -7.55
CA GLN A 83 7.69 -9.32 -8.43
C GLN A 83 6.87 -8.05 -8.23
N THR A 84 6.60 -7.68 -6.98
CA THR A 84 5.86 -6.46 -6.65
C THR A 84 6.52 -5.21 -7.24
N ILE A 85 7.84 -5.08 -7.10
CA ILE A 85 8.59 -3.94 -7.68
C ILE A 85 8.47 -3.92 -9.20
N LYS A 86 8.55 -5.08 -9.87
CA LYS A 86 8.53 -5.17 -11.33
C LYS A 86 7.13 -5.03 -11.94
N GLU A 87 6.10 -5.53 -11.27
CA GLU A 87 4.77 -5.71 -11.84
C GLU A 87 3.77 -4.62 -11.41
N SER A 88 4.02 -3.91 -10.30
CA SER A 88 3.06 -2.94 -9.73
C SER A 88 2.80 -1.69 -10.58
N GLY A 89 3.68 -1.37 -11.53
CA GLY A 89 3.62 -0.11 -12.27
C GLY A 89 3.74 1.13 -11.37
N ALA A 90 4.39 0.99 -10.21
CA ALA A 90 4.60 2.09 -9.28
C ALA A 90 5.67 3.07 -9.80
N ASP A 91 5.43 4.36 -9.58
CA ASP A 91 6.40 5.43 -9.85
C ASP A 91 7.51 5.45 -8.78
N VAL A 92 7.15 5.05 -7.54
CA VAL A 92 8.02 5.07 -6.37
C VAL A 92 7.88 3.78 -5.59
N VAL A 93 9.02 3.22 -5.17
CA VAL A 93 9.08 2.13 -4.20
C VAL A 93 9.53 2.69 -2.85
N VAL A 94 8.81 2.31 -1.80
CA VAL A 94 9.18 2.59 -0.40
C VAL A 94 9.46 1.26 0.28
N GLU A 95 10.65 1.08 0.83
CA GLU A 95 11.04 -0.12 1.58
C GLU A 95 11.26 0.23 3.05
N VAL A 96 10.66 -0.57 3.95
CA VAL A 96 10.64 -0.33 5.42
C VAL A 96 10.80 -1.59 6.25
#